data_AF-A0A831K7G5-F1
#
_entry.id   AF-A0A831K7G5-F1
#
_cell.length_a   1.000
_cell.length_b   1.000
_cell.length_c   1.000
_cell.angle_alpha   90.00
_cell.angle_beta   90.00
_cell.angle_gamma   90.00
#
_symmetry.space_group_name_H-M   'P 1'
#
loop_
_entity.id
_entity.type
_entity.pdbx_description
1 polymer ?
#
loop_
_entity_poly.entity_id
_entity_poly.type
_entity_poly.pdbx_seq_one_letter_code
_entity_poly.pdbx_strand_id
1 'polypeptide(L)' 'TAGALLAIATKAMKRKSGARGLRSVMEEAMLDVMFDLPSEKNKVTECVISEQVITNGDYPVILYDNLENKKSA' A
#
# COMPACT_ATOMS: atom_id res chain seq x y z
N THR A 1 -0.46 4.06 -6.86
CA THR A 1 -0.82 4.93 -8.00
C THR A 1 0.38 5.82 -8.38
N ALA A 2 0.34 6.53 -9.51
CA ALA A 2 1.42 7.47 -9.89
C ALA A 2 1.64 8.58 -8.84
N GLY A 3 0.56 9.08 -8.23
CA GLY A 3 0.63 10.04 -7.12
C GLY A 3 1.38 9.50 -5.90
N ALA A 4 1.15 8.23 -5.54
CA ALA A 4 1.88 7.57 -4.45
C ALA A 4 3.40 7.55 -4.69
N LEU A 5 3.84 7.23 -5.91
CA LEU A 5 5.27 7.23 -6.27
C LEU A 5 5.90 8.62 -6.12
N LEU A 6 5.20 9.65 -6.60
CA LEU A 6 5.66 11.04 -6.50
C LEU A 6 5.72 11.50 -5.03
N ALA A 7 4.72 11.12 -4.23
CA ALA A 7 4.68 11.42 -2.80
C ALA A 7 5.82 10.73 -2.03
N ILE A 8 6.13 9.46 -2.34
CA ILE A 8 7.25 8.74 -1.75
C ILE A 8 8.57 9.46 -2.06
N ALA A 9 8.81 9.78 -3.33
CA ALA A 9 10.02 10.49 -3.75
C ALA A 9 10.14 11.86 -3.07
N THR A 10 9.04 12.62 -3.01
CA THR A 10 9.00 13.94 -2.37
C THR A 10 9.29 13.84 -0.86
N LYS A 11 8.70 12.87 -0.16
CA LYS A 11 8.91 12.65 1.28
C LYS A 11 10.35 12.20 1.56
N ALA A 12 10.94 11.35 0.73
CA ALA A 12 12.34 10.94 0.84
C ALA A 12 13.33 12.10 0.60
N MET A 13 13.04 12.97 -0.37
CA MET A 13 13.82 14.19 -0.61
C MET A 13 13.76 15.15 0.58
N LYS A 14 12.57 15.36 1.16
CA LYS A 14 12.40 16.18 2.38
C LYS A 14 13.21 15.66 3.57
N ARG A 15 13.39 14.32 3.67
CA ARG A 15 14.20 13.66 4.71
C ARG A 15 15.72 13.76 4.48
N LYS A 16 16.18 14.40 3.38
CA LYS A 16 17.60 14.54 3.00
C LYS A 16 18.39 13.22 2.92
N SER A 17 17.68 12.10 2.77
CA SER A 17 18.26 10.76 2.66
C SER A 17 18.37 10.27 1.22
N GLY A 18 17.78 11.01 0.26
CA GLY A 18 17.79 10.66 -1.16
C GLY A 18 17.15 9.29 -1.40
N ALA A 19 17.71 8.50 -2.31
CA ALA A 19 17.20 7.15 -2.62
C ALA A 19 17.15 6.21 -1.40
N ARG A 20 18.04 6.40 -0.41
CA ARG A 20 18.03 5.61 0.84
C ARG A 20 16.75 5.86 1.65
N GLY A 21 16.13 7.02 1.50
CA GLY A 21 14.87 7.37 2.17
C GLY A 21 13.63 6.68 1.61
N LEU A 22 13.68 6.17 0.38
CA LEU A 22 12.51 5.57 -0.29
C LEU A 22 11.99 4.35 0.49
N ARG A 23 12.92 3.47 0.91
CA ARG A 23 12.59 2.28 1.69
C ARG A 23 11.94 2.63 3.03
N SER A 24 12.50 3.61 3.74
CA SER A 24 11.96 4.06 5.03
C SER A 24 10.54 4.64 4.90
N VAL A 25 10.26 5.41 3.85
CA VAL A 25 8.91 5.95 3.60
C VAL A 25 7.93 4.82 3.29
N MET A 26 8.37 3.82 2.52
CA MET A 26 7.53 2.68 2.15
C MET A 26 7.26 1.75 3.34
N GLU A 27 8.26 1.46 4.17
CA GLU A 27 8.10 0.68 5.40
C GLU A 27 7.12 1.35 6.37
N GLU A 28 7.22 2.66 6.56
CA GLU A 28 6.29 3.43 7.41
C GLU A 28 4.85 3.36 6.89
N ALA A 29 4.64 3.50 5.58
CA ALA A 29 3.31 3.48 4.98
C ALA A 29 2.69 2.08 4.90
N MET A 30 3.51 1.03 4.94
CA MET A 30 3.06 -0.36 4.75
C MET A 30 3.03 -1.19 6.03
N LEU A 31 3.52 -0.67 7.16
CA LEU A 31 3.72 -1.46 8.38
C LEU A 31 2.46 -2.22 8.82
N ASP A 32 1.34 -1.49 8.96
CA ASP A 32 0.09 -2.05 9.46
C ASP A 32 -0.50 -3.07 8.45
N VAL A 33 -0.55 -2.70 7.18
CA VAL A 33 -1.09 -3.59 6.13
C VAL A 33 -0.23 -4.85 5.95
N MET A 34 1.09 -4.77 6.09
CA MET A 34 1.97 -5.95 6.02
C MET A 34 1.79 -6.89 7.21
N PHE A 35 1.33 -6.37 8.35
CA PHE A 35 0.99 -7.17 9.52
C PHE A 35 -0.40 -7.83 9.38
N ASP A 36 -1.38 -7.10 8.87
CA ASP A 36 -2.77 -7.57 8.76
C ASP A 36 -2.95 -8.59 7.63
N LEU A 37 -2.42 -8.30 6.44
CA LEU A 37 -2.66 -9.10 5.22
C LEU A 37 -2.32 -10.59 5.36
N PRO A 38 -1.20 -11.01 6.00
CA PRO A 38 -0.90 -12.42 6.22
C PRO A 38 -1.98 -13.19 6.99
N SER A 39 -2.77 -12.51 7.82
CA SER A 39 -3.87 -13.11 8.59
C SER A 39 -5.13 -13.35 7.75
N GLU A 40 -5.34 -12.56 6.69
CA GLU A 40 -6.49 -12.59 5.77
C GLU A 40 -6.33 -13.67 4.67
N LYS A 41 -5.99 -14.90 5.09
CA LYS A 41 -5.60 -16.01 4.21
C LYS A 41 -6.52 -16.19 3.00
N ASN A 42 -5.92 -16.12 1.81
CA ASN A 42 -6.50 -16.47 0.50
C ASN A 42 -7.72 -15.64 0.05
N LYS A 43 -8.04 -14.53 0.72
CA LYS A 43 -9.12 -13.64 0.28
C LYS A 43 -8.60 -12.41 -0.44
N VAL A 44 -7.39 -11.95 -0.16
CA VAL A 44 -6.85 -10.70 -0.71
C VAL A 44 -6.29 -10.93 -2.12
N THR A 45 -6.70 -10.09 -3.06
CA THR A 45 -6.27 -10.14 -4.47
C THR A 45 -5.34 -8.99 -4.83
N GLU A 46 -5.60 -7.79 -4.31
CA GLU A 46 -4.84 -6.59 -4.64
C GLU A 46 -4.82 -5.62 -3.46
N CYS A 47 -3.69 -4.92 -3.28
CA CYS A 47 -3.53 -3.83 -2.31
C CYS A 47 -3.13 -2.56 -3.08
N VAL A 48 -3.99 -1.56 -3.06
CA VAL A 48 -3.81 -0.31 -3.81
C VAL A 48 -3.33 0.80 -2.88
N ILE A 49 -2.09 1.22 -3.10
CA ILE A 49 -1.49 2.36 -2.38
C ILE A 49 -1.78 3.66 -3.14
N SER A 50 -2.56 4.55 -2.55
CA SER A 50 -2.85 5.90 -3.06
C SER A 50 -1.83 6.92 -2.54
N GLU A 51 -1.93 8.16 -3.02
CA GLU A 51 -1.11 9.26 -2.50
C GLU A 51 -1.41 9.56 -1.03
N GLN A 52 -2.68 9.46 -0.64
CA GLN A 52 -3.15 9.75 0.70
C GLN A 52 -2.60 8.77 1.74
N VAL A 53 -2.38 7.51 1.36
CA VAL A 53 -1.67 6.53 2.21
C VAL A 53 -0.27 7.05 2.58
N ILE A 54 0.43 7.70 1.65
CA ILE A 54 1.79 8.21 1.87
C ILE A 54 1.81 9.56 2.60
N THR A 55 0.87 10.45 2.27
CA THR A 55 0.85 11.83 2.78
C THR A 55 0.16 11.94 4.14
N ASN A 56 -0.95 11.21 4.33
CA ASN A 56 -1.84 11.34 5.47
C ASN A 56 -1.82 10.10 6.39
N GLY A 57 -1.28 8.98 5.92
CA GLY A 57 -1.31 7.71 6.66
C GLY A 57 -2.66 7.00 6.57
N ASP A 58 -3.45 7.25 5.52
CA ASP A 58 -4.70 6.53 5.27
C ASP A 58 -4.43 5.04 5.08
N TYR A 59 -5.39 4.18 5.45
CA TYR A 59 -5.26 2.75 5.22
C TYR A 59 -5.40 2.40 3.72
N PRO A 60 -4.58 1.49 3.16
CA PRO A 60 -4.68 1.07 1.77
C PRO A 60 -6.04 0.48 1.40
N VAL A 61 -6.41 0.60 0.12
CA VAL A 61 -7.59 -0.10 -0.41
C VAL A 61 -7.22 -1.54 -0.71
N ILE A 62 -7.89 -2.48 -0.04
CA ILE A 62 -7.70 -3.92 -0.24
C ILE A 62 -8.85 -4.47 -1.07
N LEU A 63 -8.54 -5.13 -2.18
CA LEU A 63 -9.49 -5.88 -2.98
C LEU A 63 -9.46 -7.34 -2.53
N TYR A 64 -10.64 -7.92 -2.41
CA TYR A 64 -10.82 -9.32 -2.04
C TYR A 64 -11.45 -10.11 -3.20
N ASP A 65 -11.11 -11.39 -3.31
CA ASP A 65 -11.71 -12.29 -4.30
C ASP A 65 -13.15 -12.60 -3.89
N ASN A 66 -14.10 -12.33 -4.78
CA ASN A 66 -15.48 -12.75 -4.62
C ASN A 66 -15.60 -14.19 -5.15
N LEU A 67 -15.22 -15.18 -4.34
CA LEU A 67 -15.37 -16.61 -4.68
C LEU A 67 -16.84 -17.05 -4.85
N GLU A 68 -17.82 -16.17 -4.62
CA GLU A 68 -19.26 -16.48 -4.75
C GLU A 68 -19.81 -16.46 -6.19
N ASN A 69 -19.05 -16.03 -7.21
CA ASN A 69 -19.60 -15.83 -8.57
C ASN A 69 -19.03 -16.74 -9.68
N LYS A 70 -18.41 -17.88 -9.35
CA LYS A 70 -17.90 -18.87 -10.34
C LYS A 70 -18.70 -20.18 -10.45
N LYS A 71 -19.92 -20.26 -9.90
CA LYS A 71 -20.86 -21.39 -10.12
C LYS A 71 -22.19 -20.91 -10.71
N SER A 72 -22.19 -20.45 -11.96
CA SER A 72 -23.36 -20.48 -12.86
C SER A 72 -22.95 -20.00 -14.25
N ALA A 73 -22.45 -20.93 -15.08
CA ALA A 73 -22.61 -20.98 -16.53
C ALA A 73 -22.07 -22.33 -17.01
#